data_AF-M2ZSX1-F1
#
_entry.id   AF-M2ZSX1-F1
#
_cell.length_a   1.000
_cell.length_b   1.000
_cell.length_c   1.000
_cell.angle_alpha   90.00
_cell.angle_beta   90.00
_cell.angle_gamma   90.00
#
_symmetry.space_group_name_H-M   'P 1'
#
loop_
_entity.id
_entity.type
_entity.pdbx_description
1 polymer ?
#
loop_
_entity_poly.entity_id
_entity_poly.type
_entity_poly.pdbx_seq_one_letter_code
_entity_poly.pdbx_strand_id
1 'polypeptide(L)'
;MNGPTGKRRCHDMAMIVSDVIMTLVREKARDGKVSLHDLERIATLIGSGSMVLDSAYVHQEEACRKFHQLPKGNVGARSNPFHRLMVRPFEHLLAGDDLVLRRDYLPHYFEFLEHALEKRFEAFERHCRTIIQALMVIHGNNLTWDQFYADGRTVKTLQGALKLLRAYLDGPEGQRVWHACMMRPMGDLPQPSVGQVNHIRQVLLETARGLEAAE
;
A
#
# COMPACT_ATOMS: atom_id res chain seq x y z
N MET A 1 -13.06 -3.10 4.40
CA MET A 1 -12.91 -4.55 4.67
C MET A 1 -11.51 -4.97 4.24
N ASN A 2 -10.69 -5.50 5.15
CA ASN A 2 -9.29 -5.87 4.86
C ASN A 2 -9.25 -7.23 4.14
N GLY A 3 -9.15 -7.20 2.81
CA GLY A 3 -8.86 -8.38 2.00
C GLY A 3 -7.44 -8.91 2.24
N PRO A 4 -7.21 -10.23 2.04
CA PRO A 4 -6.08 -10.94 2.63
C PRO A 4 -4.83 -10.87 1.75
N THR A 5 -3.98 -9.86 1.95
CA THR A 5 -2.65 -9.78 1.31
C THR A 5 -1.69 -10.88 1.76
N GLY A 6 -1.97 -11.56 2.89
CA GLY A 6 -1.25 -12.76 3.32
C GLY A 6 -1.57 -14.01 2.49
N LYS A 7 -2.78 -14.12 1.90
CA LYS A 7 -3.18 -15.34 1.16
C LYS A 7 -2.44 -15.51 -0.17
N ARG A 8 -2.10 -14.42 -0.86
CA ARG A 8 -1.40 -14.48 -2.16
C ARG A 8 0.02 -15.06 -2.03
N ARG A 9 0.74 -14.75 -0.96
CA ARG A 9 2.14 -15.19 -0.77
C ARG A 9 2.28 -16.68 -0.42
N CYS A 10 1.32 -17.24 0.29
CA CYS A 10 1.23 -18.70 0.49
C CYS A 10 0.86 -19.42 -0.81
N HIS A 11 0.04 -18.78 -1.65
CA HIS A 11 -0.27 -19.28 -2.99
C HIS A 11 0.96 -19.28 -3.91
N ASP A 12 1.82 -18.27 -3.82
CA ASP A 12 3.06 -18.22 -4.61
C ASP A 12 4.00 -19.39 -4.28
N MET A 13 4.10 -19.77 -3.00
CA MET A 13 4.85 -20.96 -2.59
C MET A 13 4.22 -22.26 -3.09
N ALA A 14 2.89 -22.36 -3.04
CA ALA A 14 2.17 -23.50 -3.58
C ALA A 14 2.37 -23.62 -5.11
N MET A 15 2.49 -22.50 -5.82
CA MET A 15 2.79 -22.46 -7.26
C MET A 15 4.21 -22.97 -7.56
N ILE A 16 5.22 -22.49 -6.84
CA ILE A 16 6.62 -22.94 -7.02
C ILE A 16 6.73 -24.45 -6.78
N VAL A 17 6.13 -24.96 -5.70
CA VAL A 17 6.13 -26.40 -5.40
C VAL A 17 5.38 -27.18 -6.49
N SER A 18 4.25 -26.66 -6.97
CA SER A 18 3.47 -27.29 -8.05
C SER A 18 4.26 -27.34 -9.36
N ASP A 19 4.99 -26.28 -9.72
CA ASP A 19 5.83 -26.25 -10.93
C ASP A 19 6.97 -27.27 -10.86
N VAL A 20 7.60 -27.42 -9.69
CA VAL A 20 8.64 -28.43 -9.44
C VAL A 20 8.06 -29.84 -9.56
N ILE A 21 6.90 -30.11 -8.94
CA ILE A 21 6.18 -31.39 -9.08
C ILE A 21 5.90 -31.67 -10.55
N MET A 22 5.30 -30.71 -11.27
CA MET A 22 4.90 -30.88 -12.66
C MET A 22 6.11 -31.12 -13.58
N THR A 23 7.24 -30.49 -13.30
CA THR A 23 8.48 -30.72 -14.03
C THR A 23 8.98 -32.15 -13.84
N LEU A 24 9.07 -32.62 -12.58
CA LEU A 24 9.51 -33.98 -12.27
C LEU A 24 8.55 -35.06 -12.79
N VAL A 25 7.24 -34.80 -12.74
CA VAL A 25 6.19 -35.66 -13.31
C VAL A 25 6.38 -35.79 -14.82
N ARG A 26 6.65 -34.69 -15.53
CA ARG A 26 6.90 -34.71 -16.98
C ARG A 26 8.17 -35.48 -17.34
N GLU A 27 9.24 -35.34 -16.56
CA GLU A 27 10.49 -36.08 -16.78
C GLU A 27 10.35 -37.59 -16.58
N LYS A 28 9.42 -38.03 -15.71
CA LYS A 28 9.15 -39.44 -15.45
C LYS A 28 8.00 -40.01 -16.29
N ALA A 29 7.28 -39.17 -17.01
CA ALA A 29 6.19 -39.61 -17.86
C ALA A 29 6.68 -40.47 -19.03
N ARG A 30 6.08 -41.64 -19.19
CA ARG A 30 6.23 -42.50 -20.37
C ARG A 30 4.86 -42.61 -21.02
N ASP A 31 4.77 -42.21 -22.29
CA ASP A 31 3.51 -42.17 -23.05
C ASP A 31 2.39 -41.38 -22.34
N GLY A 32 2.76 -40.28 -21.68
CA GLY A 32 1.84 -39.44 -20.92
C GLY A 32 1.34 -40.06 -19.60
N LYS A 33 1.90 -41.18 -19.16
CA LYS A 33 1.56 -41.85 -17.89
C LYS A 33 2.73 -41.83 -16.93
N VAL A 34 2.44 -41.69 -15.64
CA VAL A 34 3.41 -41.77 -14.54
C VAL A 34 2.92 -42.84 -13.58
N SER A 35 3.83 -43.69 -13.10
CA SER A 35 3.47 -44.73 -12.13
C SER A 35 3.23 -44.11 -10.74
N LEU A 36 2.36 -44.74 -9.94
CA LEU A 36 2.15 -44.30 -8.56
C LEU A 36 3.44 -44.32 -7.75
N HIS A 37 4.28 -45.34 -7.97
CA HIS A 37 5.59 -45.45 -7.35
C HIS A 37 6.53 -44.26 -7.69
N ASP A 38 6.50 -43.77 -8.93
CA ASP A 38 7.28 -42.59 -9.31
C ASP A 38 6.73 -41.32 -8.67
N LEU A 39 5.40 -41.18 -8.54
CA LEU A 39 4.77 -40.07 -7.81
C LEU A 39 5.14 -40.08 -6.33
N GLU A 40 5.12 -41.24 -5.67
CA GLU A 40 5.53 -41.39 -4.27
C GLU A 40 7.01 -41.02 -4.06
N ARG A 41 7.88 -41.41 -5.01
CA ARG A 41 9.30 -41.00 -4.98
C ARG A 41 9.48 -39.50 -5.17
N ILE A 42 8.75 -38.88 -6.09
CA ILE A 42 8.77 -37.44 -6.31
C ILE A 42 8.29 -36.70 -5.05
N ALA A 43 7.18 -37.15 -4.44
CA ALA A 43 6.65 -36.57 -3.21
C ALA A 43 7.65 -36.71 -2.04
N THR A 44 8.32 -37.86 -1.93
CA THR A 44 9.35 -38.10 -0.90
C THR A 44 10.55 -37.18 -1.11
N LEU A 45 11.03 -37.01 -2.34
CA LEU A 45 12.14 -36.12 -2.69
C LEU A 45 11.86 -34.64 -2.35
N ILE A 46 10.62 -34.21 -2.57
CA ILE A 46 10.18 -32.85 -2.24
C ILE A 46 10.03 -32.71 -0.71
N GLY A 47 9.44 -33.71 -0.05
CA GLY A 47 9.26 -33.72 1.40
C GLY A 47 10.55 -33.80 2.20
N SER A 48 11.61 -34.42 1.65
CA SER A 48 12.92 -34.51 2.29
C SER A 48 13.78 -33.26 2.13
N GLY A 49 13.32 -32.26 1.37
CA GLY A 49 14.10 -31.10 1.00
C GLY A 49 15.03 -31.37 -0.19
N SER A 50 15.15 -30.39 -1.08
CA SER A 50 16.10 -30.39 -2.18
C SER A 50 16.77 -29.03 -2.25
N MET A 51 18.04 -28.95 -2.68
CA MET A 51 18.78 -27.68 -2.72
C MET A 51 18.06 -26.56 -3.48
N VAL A 52 17.25 -26.91 -4.50
CA VAL A 52 16.47 -25.95 -5.29
C VAL A 52 15.28 -25.41 -4.48
N LEU A 53 14.61 -26.27 -3.71
CA LEU A 53 13.52 -25.86 -2.83
C LEU A 53 14.03 -25.10 -1.62
N ASP A 54 15.17 -25.51 -1.06
CA ASP A 54 15.80 -24.84 0.10
C ASP A 54 16.14 -23.39 -0.22
N SER A 55 16.70 -23.11 -1.41
CA SER A 55 16.97 -21.74 -1.86
C SER A 55 15.70 -20.89 -1.98
N ALA A 56 14.61 -21.46 -2.53
CA ALA A 56 13.33 -20.79 -2.63
C ALA A 56 12.69 -20.55 -1.24
N TYR A 57 12.81 -21.51 -0.33
CA TYR A 57 12.35 -21.38 1.05
C TYR A 57 13.13 -20.31 1.82
N VAL A 58 14.46 -20.30 1.73
CA VAL A 58 15.31 -19.28 2.38
C VAL A 58 14.98 -17.89 1.85
N HIS A 59 14.85 -17.72 0.52
CA HIS A 59 14.52 -16.43 -0.07
C HIS A 59 13.14 -15.92 0.41
N GLN A 60 12.15 -16.82 0.46
CA GLN A 60 10.82 -16.46 0.94
C GLN A 60 10.79 -16.22 2.46
N GLU A 61 11.54 -16.99 3.23
CA GLU A 61 11.70 -16.80 4.67
C GLU A 61 12.34 -15.44 4.95
N GLU A 62 13.38 -15.05 4.22
CA GLU A 62 14.00 -13.73 4.32
C GLU A 62 13.03 -12.60 3.95
N ALA A 63 12.24 -12.77 2.89
CA ALA A 63 11.22 -11.81 2.49
C ALA A 63 10.11 -11.68 3.55
N CYS A 64 9.68 -12.81 4.12
CA CYS A 64 8.69 -12.87 5.19
C CYS A 64 9.24 -12.26 6.50
N ARG A 65 10.48 -12.56 6.83
CA ARG A 65 11.21 -12.04 8.00
C ARG A 65 11.38 -10.53 7.89
N LYS A 66 11.83 -10.01 6.74
CA LYS A 66 11.89 -8.55 6.47
C LYS A 66 10.52 -7.88 6.61
N PHE A 67 9.46 -8.54 6.17
CA PHE A 67 8.09 -8.05 6.34
C PHE A 67 7.62 -8.05 7.80
N HIS A 68 7.96 -9.09 8.58
CA HIS A 68 7.57 -9.20 9.98
C HIS A 68 8.46 -8.43 10.96
N GLN A 69 9.66 -8.01 10.54
CA GLN A 69 10.56 -7.12 11.28
C GLN A 69 10.19 -5.64 11.18
N LEU A 70 9.18 -5.27 10.38
CA LEU A 70 8.65 -3.91 10.35
C LEU A 70 8.09 -3.54 11.75
N PRO A 71 8.39 -2.34 12.29
CA PRO A 71 8.03 -1.99 13.66
C PRO A 71 6.52 -2.07 13.90
N LYS A 72 6.12 -2.95 14.83
CA LYS A 72 4.72 -3.18 15.24
C LYS A 72 4.20 -2.10 16.21
N GLY A 73 4.62 -0.85 16.07
CA GLY A 73 3.99 0.25 16.79
C GLY A 73 2.58 0.52 16.26
N ASN A 74 1.71 1.15 17.05
CA ASN A 74 0.36 1.60 16.64
C ASN A 74 0.38 2.48 15.36
N VAL A 75 1.55 3.05 15.06
CA VAL A 75 1.83 3.95 13.94
C VAL A 75 2.65 3.29 12.82
N GLY A 76 3.27 2.12 13.06
CA GLY A 76 4.20 1.47 12.13
C GLY A 76 3.68 0.20 11.43
N ALA A 77 2.65 -0.45 11.95
CA ALA A 77 2.42 -1.84 11.57
C ALA A 77 1.85 -2.05 10.15
N ARG A 78 1.08 -1.10 9.57
CA ARG A 78 0.31 -1.35 8.32
C ARG A 78 -0.02 -0.13 7.44
N SER A 79 0.36 1.09 7.79
CA SER A 79 -0.03 2.29 7.02
C SER A 79 1.17 3.13 6.64
N ASN A 80 1.27 3.43 5.35
CA ASN A 80 2.20 4.42 4.83
C ASN A 80 1.96 5.78 5.51
N PRO A 81 2.93 6.33 6.28
CA PRO A 81 2.73 7.56 7.04
C PRO A 81 2.38 8.76 6.16
N PHE A 82 2.92 8.82 4.94
CA PHE A 82 2.62 9.90 4.00
C PHE A 82 1.20 9.77 3.45
N HIS A 83 0.75 8.58 3.06
CA HIS A 83 -0.66 8.38 2.67
C HIS A 83 -1.62 8.80 3.77
N ARG A 84 -1.31 8.43 5.02
CA ARG A 84 -2.14 8.79 6.17
C ARG A 84 -2.14 10.29 6.42
N LEU A 85 -0.99 10.95 6.24
CA LEU A 85 -0.88 12.41 6.30
C LEU A 85 -1.74 13.07 5.21
N MET A 86 -1.70 12.57 3.98
CA MET A 86 -2.44 13.12 2.86
C MET A 86 -3.95 12.85 2.89
N VAL A 87 -4.41 11.88 3.67
CA VAL A 87 -5.84 11.63 3.92
C VAL A 87 -6.38 12.51 5.05
N ARG A 88 -5.52 12.95 5.97
CA ARG A 88 -5.92 13.70 7.16
C ARG A 88 -6.87 14.89 6.89
N PRO A 89 -6.66 15.72 5.84
CA PRO A 89 -7.55 16.85 5.56
C PRO A 89 -9.02 16.46 5.39
N PHE A 90 -9.31 15.29 4.82
CA PHE A 90 -10.67 14.85 4.49
C PHE A 90 -11.04 13.54 5.18
N GLU A 91 -10.31 13.12 6.22
CA GLU A 91 -10.56 11.84 6.90
C GLU A 91 -12.00 11.72 7.46
N HIS A 92 -12.56 12.85 7.91
CA HIS A 92 -13.94 12.96 8.39
C HIS A 92 -14.97 12.61 7.30
N LEU A 93 -14.63 12.80 6.02
CA LEU A 93 -15.50 12.49 4.88
C LEU A 93 -15.49 11.01 4.50
N LEU A 94 -14.73 10.18 5.22
CA LEU A 94 -14.54 8.76 4.95
C LEU A 94 -15.21 7.83 5.97
N ALA A 95 -15.89 8.37 6.97
CA ALA A 95 -16.57 7.61 8.02
C ALA A 95 -17.63 8.46 8.74
N GLY A 96 -18.59 7.80 9.39
CA GLY A 96 -19.61 8.48 10.19
C GLY A 96 -20.74 9.08 9.34
N ASP A 97 -21.44 10.05 9.92
CA ASP A 97 -22.61 10.68 9.31
C ASP A 97 -22.24 11.61 8.13
N ASP A 98 -21.00 12.11 8.10
CA ASP A 98 -20.44 12.96 7.03
C ASP A 98 -19.79 12.12 5.89
N LEU A 99 -20.12 10.84 5.77
CA LEU A 99 -19.54 9.96 4.76
C LEU A 99 -19.86 10.45 3.35
N VAL A 100 -18.86 11.05 2.69
CA VAL A 100 -18.93 11.47 1.28
C VAL A 100 -18.33 10.41 0.37
N LEU A 101 -17.21 9.79 0.77
CA LEU A 101 -16.51 8.80 -0.06
C LEU A 101 -16.09 7.59 0.77
N ARG A 102 -16.37 6.38 0.27
CA ARG A 102 -15.94 5.16 0.96
C ARG A 102 -14.42 5.03 0.96
N ARG A 103 -13.86 4.52 2.07
CA ARG A 103 -12.41 4.23 2.19
C ARG A 103 -11.89 3.28 1.12
N ASP A 104 -12.76 2.45 0.54
CA ASP A 104 -12.42 1.52 -0.55
C ASP A 104 -11.89 2.26 -1.81
N TYR A 105 -12.19 3.55 -2.00
CA TYR A 105 -11.68 4.36 -3.12
C TYR A 105 -10.33 5.04 -2.86
N LEU A 106 -9.77 4.94 -1.65
CA LEU A 106 -8.46 5.53 -1.33
C LEU A 106 -7.30 5.09 -2.25
N PRO A 107 -7.26 3.84 -2.77
CA PRO A 107 -6.23 3.47 -3.75
C PRO A 107 -6.18 4.41 -4.98
N HIS A 108 -7.34 4.85 -5.49
CA HIS A 108 -7.40 5.77 -6.62
C HIS A 108 -6.87 7.17 -6.25
N TYR A 109 -7.09 7.61 -5.01
CA TYR A 109 -6.49 8.84 -4.49
C TYR A 109 -4.97 8.71 -4.39
N PHE A 110 -4.45 7.57 -3.93
CA PHE A 110 -3.01 7.36 -3.85
C PHE A 110 -2.35 7.29 -5.24
N GLU A 111 -3.00 6.67 -6.22
CA GLU A 111 -2.57 6.71 -7.62
C GLU A 111 -2.51 8.15 -8.14
N PHE A 112 -3.52 8.97 -7.83
CA PHE A 112 -3.49 10.40 -8.16
C PHE A 112 -2.31 11.13 -7.50
N LEU A 113 -2.00 10.86 -6.22
CA LEU A 113 -0.86 11.47 -5.53
C LEU A 113 0.47 11.11 -6.19
N GLU A 114 0.65 9.85 -6.59
CA GLU A 114 1.86 9.39 -7.30
C GLU A 114 2.04 10.14 -8.62
N HIS A 115 0.95 10.31 -9.38
CA HIS A 115 0.97 11.10 -10.62
C HIS A 115 1.26 12.58 -10.38
N ALA A 116 0.57 13.21 -9.43
CA ALA A 116 0.65 14.64 -9.21
C ALA A 116 1.97 15.10 -8.57
N LEU A 117 2.62 14.23 -7.78
CA LEU A 117 3.85 14.54 -7.06
C LEU A 117 5.10 13.96 -7.73
N GLU A 118 4.95 12.98 -8.63
CA GLU A 118 6.04 12.34 -9.38
C GLU A 118 7.25 12.00 -8.49
N LYS A 119 8.45 12.44 -8.85
CA LYS A 119 9.71 12.22 -8.11
C LYS A 119 9.69 12.78 -6.68
N ARG A 120 8.81 13.75 -6.38
CA ARG A 120 8.68 14.31 -5.03
C ARG A 120 7.91 13.37 -4.10
N PHE A 121 7.09 12.48 -4.64
CA PHE A 121 6.30 11.52 -3.86
C PHE A 121 7.19 10.68 -2.93
N GLU A 122 8.19 10.00 -3.49
CA GLU A 122 9.13 9.18 -2.70
C GLU A 122 9.92 10.00 -1.68
N ALA A 123 10.22 11.27 -2.00
CA ALA A 123 10.91 12.16 -1.09
C ALA A 123 10.04 12.48 0.15
N PHE A 124 8.75 12.77 -0.06
CA PHE A 124 7.81 12.99 1.05
C PHE A 124 7.57 11.73 1.87
N GLU A 125 7.43 10.57 1.23
CA GLU A 125 7.32 9.31 1.96
C GLU A 125 8.53 9.03 2.84
N ARG A 126 9.74 9.19 2.27
CA ARG A 126 11.00 8.99 2.99
C ARG A 126 11.08 9.95 4.16
N HIS A 127 10.71 11.20 3.95
CA HIS A 127 10.72 12.20 5.01
C HIS A 127 9.74 11.85 6.14
N CYS A 128 8.51 11.43 5.82
CA CYS A 128 7.55 10.98 6.85
C CYS A 128 8.07 9.76 7.62
N ARG A 129 8.72 8.80 6.95
CA ARG A 129 9.36 7.65 7.61
C ARG A 129 10.46 8.10 8.57
N THR A 130 11.30 9.06 8.18
CA THR A 130 12.33 9.63 9.05
C THR A 130 11.73 10.34 10.27
N ILE A 131 10.62 11.08 10.11
CA ILE A 131 9.91 11.70 11.23
C ILE A 131 9.41 10.63 12.20
N ILE A 132 8.74 9.57 11.70
CA ILE A 132 8.27 8.46 12.54
C ILE A 132 9.42 7.80 13.30
N GLN A 133 10.55 7.53 12.64
CA GLN A 133 11.72 6.95 13.30
C GLN A 133 12.24 7.85 14.42
N ALA A 134 12.31 9.18 14.19
CA ALA A 134 12.72 10.12 15.22
C ALA A 134 11.73 10.17 16.40
N LEU A 135 10.43 10.17 16.11
CA LEU A 135 9.38 10.15 17.13
C LEU A 135 9.35 8.83 17.92
N MET A 136 9.71 7.70 17.29
CA MET A 136 9.88 6.42 17.98
C MET A 136 11.04 6.44 18.98
N VAL A 137 12.12 7.18 18.71
CA VAL A 137 13.23 7.34 19.69
C VAL A 137 12.74 8.10 20.93
N ILE A 138 11.84 9.07 20.76
CA ILE A 138 11.33 9.91 21.86
C ILE A 138 10.20 9.21 22.62
N HIS A 139 9.23 8.64 21.91
CA HIS A 139 7.99 8.11 22.49
C HIS A 139 7.96 6.58 22.63
N GLY A 140 8.92 5.87 22.03
CA GLY A 140 8.97 4.41 22.05
C GLY A 140 7.67 3.76 21.57
N ASN A 141 7.17 2.80 22.35
CA ASN A 141 5.92 2.10 22.05
C ASN A 141 4.65 2.95 22.27
N ASN A 142 4.78 4.14 22.88
CA ASN A 142 3.66 5.05 23.13
C ASN A 142 3.43 6.04 21.98
N LEU A 143 4.13 5.86 20.85
CA LEU A 143 3.93 6.71 19.67
C LEU A 143 2.48 6.58 19.16
N THR A 144 1.81 7.73 19.01
CA THR A 144 0.47 7.87 18.45
C THR A 144 0.47 8.70 17.17
N TRP A 145 -0.61 8.62 16.40
CA TRP A 145 -0.76 9.43 15.19
C TRP A 145 -0.91 10.91 15.50
N ASP A 146 -1.52 11.27 16.63
CA ASP A 146 -1.65 12.67 17.04
C ASP A 146 -0.29 13.31 17.31
N GLN A 147 0.64 12.56 17.92
CA GLN A 147 2.04 13.02 18.07
C GLN A 147 2.74 13.21 16.72
N PHE A 148 2.49 12.32 15.75
CA PHE A 148 3.00 12.50 14.39
C PHE A 148 2.41 13.75 13.73
N TYR A 149 1.10 13.98 13.82
CA TYR A 149 0.44 15.14 13.24
C TYR A 149 0.81 16.46 13.92
N ALA A 150 1.13 16.43 15.21
CA ALA A 150 1.57 17.60 15.97
C ALA A 150 3.04 17.97 15.73
N ASP A 151 3.86 17.10 15.14
CA ASP A 151 5.25 17.40 14.82
C ASP A 151 5.33 18.47 13.71
N GLY A 152 6.04 19.57 13.99
CA GLY A 152 6.15 20.69 13.03
C GLY A 152 6.75 20.29 11.67
N ARG A 153 7.57 19.24 11.60
CA ARG A 153 8.10 18.71 10.34
C ARG A 153 7.01 18.02 9.53
N THR A 154 6.08 17.34 10.20
CA THR A 154 4.90 16.72 9.56
C THR A 154 3.99 17.79 8.97
N VAL A 155 3.72 18.87 9.72
CA VAL A 155 2.89 19.99 9.22
C VAL A 155 3.52 20.63 7.98
N LYS A 156 4.82 20.92 8.02
CA LYS A 156 5.57 21.45 6.85
C LYS A 156 5.54 20.50 5.66
N THR A 157 5.59 19.20 5.90
CA THR A 157 5.51 18.17 4.86
C THR A 157 4.14 18.16 4.19
N LEU A 158 3.06 18.18 4.98
CA LEU A 158 1.70 18.27 4.47
C LEU A 158 1.49 19.54 3.65
N GLN A 159 1.93 20.68 4.17
CA GLN A 159 1.84 21.96 3.49
C GLN A 159 2.58 21.94 2.14
N GLY A 160 3.82 21.46 2.12
CA GLY A 160 4.61 21.36 0.89
C GLY A 160 3.97 20.45 -0.15
N ALA A 161 3.42 19.31 0.25
CA ALA A 161 2.70 18.42 -0.64
C ALA A 161 1.40 19.04 -1.17
N LEU A 162 0.58 19.65 -0.30
CA LEU A 162 -0.67 20.30 -0.69
C LEU A 162 -0.47 21.49 -1.62
N LYS A 163 0.63 22.26 -1.45
CA LYS A 163 1.00 23.36 -2.34
C LYS A 163 1.27 22.86 -3.77
N LEU A 164 2.01 21.76 -3.90
CA LEU A 164 2.28 21.13 -5.19
C LEU A 164 1.00 20.56 -5.81
N LEU A 165 0.16 19.88 -5.02
CA LEU A 165 -1.12 19.34 -5.50
C LEU A 165 -2.05 20.44 -5.98
N ARG A 166 -2.15 21.55 -5.26
CA ARG A 166 -2.97 22.69 -5.69
C ARG A 166 -2.47 23.24 -7.02
N ALA A 167 -1.17 23.52 -7.15
CA ALA A 167 -0.60 24.02 -8.39
C ALA A 167 -0.87 23.07 -9.57
N TYR A 168 -0.83 21.75 -9.33
CA TYR A 168 -1.18 20.75 -10.34
C TYR A 168 -2.67 20.75 -10.69
N LEU A 169 -3.56 20.79 -9.69
CA LEU A 169 -5.03 20.80 -9.85
C LEU A 169 -5.57 22.09 -10.49
N ASP A 170 -4.84 23.20 -10.39
CA ASP A 170 -5.17 24.45 -11.09
C ASP A 170 -4.97 24.31 -12.62
N GLY A 171 -4.15 23.35 -13.06
CA GLY A 171 -3.92 23.06 -14.47
C GLY A 171 -4.97 22.12 -15.11
N PRO A 172 -5.20 22.23 -16.43
CA PRO A 172 -6.16 21.37 -17.13
C PRO A 172 -5.76 19.88 -17.09
N GLU A 173 -4.46 19.60 -17.10
CA GLU A 173 -3.96 18.24 -16.95
C GLU A 173 -4.28 17.66 -15.56
N GLY A 174 -4.03 18.42 -14.49
CA GLY A 174 -4.30 17.94 -13.15
C GLY A 174 -5.78 17.71 -12.89
N GLN A 175 -6.67 18.54 -13.45
CA GLN A 175 -8.11 18.29 -13.41
C GLN A 175 -8.48 17.00 -14.15
N ARG A 176 -7.93 16.77 -15.34
CA ARG A 176 -8.16 15.56 -16.13
C ARG A 176 -7.71 14.31 -15.38
N VAL A 177 -6.50 14.31 -14.82
CA VAL A 177 -5.94 13.19 -14.06
C VAL A 177 -6.73 12.95 -12.78
N TRP A 178 -7.07 14.01 -12.04
CA TRP A 178 -7.94 13.93 -10.87
C TRP A 178 -9.25 13.22 -11.19
N HIS A 179 -9.96 13.65 -12.24
CA HIS A 179 -11.20 13.02 -12.66
C HIS A 179 -10.97 11.57 -13.10
N ALA A 180 -9.93 11.27 -13.88
CA ALA A 180 -9.64 9.93 -14.37
C ALA A 180 -9.35 8.93 -13.24
N CYS A 181 -8.65 9.36 -12.18
CA CYS A 181 -8.38 8.52 -11.01
C CYS A 181 -9.62 8.44 -10.11
N MET A 182 -10.14 9.57 -9.63
CA MET A 182 -11.13 9.61 -8.55
C MET A 182 -12.53 9.16 -8.97
N MET A 183 -12.85 9.20 -10.26
CA MET A 183 -14.13 8.72 -10.79
C MET A 183 -14.09 7.23 -11.18
N ARG A 184 -12.99 6.52 -10.96
CA ARG A 184 -12.89 5.11 -11.34
C ARG A 184 -13.74 4.23 -10.40
N PRO A 185 -14.53 3.27 -10.92
CA PRO A 185 -15.22 2.30 -10.07
C PRO A 185 -14.21 1.42 -9.30
N MET A 186 -14.68 0.74 -8.25
CA MET A 186 -13.82 -0.13 -7.43
C MET A 186 -14.50 -1.47 -7.17
N GLY A 187 -14.13 -2.50 -7.94
CA GLY A 187 -14.79 -3.80 -7.88
C GLY A 187 -16.28 -3.66 -8.18
N ASP A 188 -17.12 -4.15 -7.28
CA ASP A 188 -18.59 -4.06 -7.38
C ASP A 188 -19.15 -2.71 -6.91
N LEU A 189 -18.30 -1.76 -6.49
CA LEU A 189 -18.74 -0.46 -6.04
C LEU A 189 -19.02 0.47 -7.24
N PRO A 190 -20.13 1.23 -7.20
CA PRO A 190 -20.47 2.15 -8.28
C PRO A 190 -19.40 3.22 -8.46
N GLN A 191 -19.41 3.90 -9.59
CA GLN A 191 -18.56 5.07 -9.78
C GLN A 191 -18.95 6.18 -8.77
N PRO A 192 -17.98 6.84 -8.10
CA PRO A 192 -18.26 8.01 -7.28
C PRO A 192 -18.94 9.11 -8.10
N SER A 193 -19.87 9.85 -7.48
CA SER A 193 -20.47 11.00 -8.14
C SER A 193 -19.47 12.16 -8.26
N VAL A 194 -19.70 13.01 -9.27
CA VAL A 194 -18.90 14.23 -9.48
C VAL A 194 -18.92 15.13 -8.24
N GLY A 195 -20.08 15.21 -7.55
CA GLY A 195 -20.23 15.98 -6.32
C GLY A 195 -19.32 15.48 -5.19
N GLN A 196 -19.28 14.16 -4.97
CA GLN A 196 -18.41 13.55 -3.95
C GLN A 196 -16.93 13.82 -4.24
N VAL A 197 -16.52 13.61 -5.49
CA VAL A 197 -15.12 13.84 -5.92
C VAL A 197 -14.74 15.32 -5.82
N ASN A 198 -15.62 16.24 -6.22
CA ASN A 198 -15.37 17.67 -6.09
C ASN A 198 -15.31 18.13 -4.63
N HIS A 199 -16.09 17.52 -3.73
CA HIS A 199 -16.08 17.86 -2.31
C HIS A 199 -14.73 17.51 -1.66
N ILE A 200 -14.18 16.32 -1.95
CA ILE A 200 -12.83 15.94 -1.49
C ILE A 200 -11.78 16.92 -2.04
N ARG A 201 -11.86 17.27 -3.33
CA ARG A 201 -10.97 18.26 -3.95
C ARG A 201 -11.04 19.61 -3.24
N GLN A 202 -12.24 20.08 -2.93
CA GLN A 202 -12.46 21.36 -2.28
C GLN A 202 -11.82 21.41 -0.89
N VAL A 203 -12.01 20.37 -0.08
CA VAL A 203 -11.40 20.27 1.26
C VAL A 203 -9.87 20.29 1.18
N LEU A 204 -9.27 19.61 0.19
CA LEU A 204 -7.83 19.66 -0.04
C LEU A 204 -7.35 21.08 -0.36
N LEU A 205 -8.05 21.79 -1.24
CA LEU A 205 -7.71 23.16 -1.64
C LEU A 205 -7.92 24.18 -0.52
N GLU A 206 -8.95 24.01 0.31
CA GLU A 206 -9.20 24.83 1.50
C GLU A 206 -8.12 24.60 2.55
N THR A 207 -7.75 23.34 2.79
CA THR A 207 -6.67 23.01 3.73
C THR A 207 -5.33 23.58 3.26
N ALA A 208 -5.03 23.49 1.96
CA ALA A 208 -3.83 24.09 1.39
C ALA A 208 -3.78 25.62 1.64
N ARG A 209 -4.89 26.32 1.39
CA ARG A 209 -5.01 27.77 1.63
C ARG A 209 -4.87 28.13 3.11
N GLY A 210 -5.50 27.35 3.99
CA GLY A 210 -5.42 27.56 5.44
C GLY A 210 -4.00 27.41 5.99
N LEU A 211 -3.23 26.44 5.48
CA LEU A 211 -1.84 26.25 5.89
C LEU A 211 -0.89 27.33 5.35
N GLU A 212 -1.14 27.86 4.15
CA GLU A 212 -0.36 28.98 3.61
C GLU A 212 -0.61 30.29 4.36
N ALA A 213 -1.83 30.52 4.85
CA ALA A 213 -2.18 31.72 5.60
C ALA A 213 -1.62 31.74 7.05
N ALA A 214 -1.11 30.60 7.53
CA ALA A 214 -0.54 30.46 8.86
C ALA A 214 1.00 30.65 8.90
N GLU A 215 1.62 30.96 7.76
CA GLU A 215 3.02 31.40 7.65
C GLU A 215 3.20 32.89 7.93
#